data_AF-A0A817IBZ4-F1
#
_entry.id   AF-A0A817IBZ4-F1
#
_cell.length_a   1.000
_cell.length_b   1.000
_cell.length_c   1.000
_cell.angle_alpha   90.00
_cell.angle_beta   90.00
_cell.angle_gamma   90.00
#
_symmetry.space_group_name_H-M   'P 1'
#
loop_
_entity.id
_entity.type
_entity.pdbx_description
1 polymer ?
#
loop_
_entity_poly.entity_id
_entity_poly.type
_entity_poly.pdbx_seq_one_letter_code
_entity_poly.pdbx_strand_id
1 'polypeptide(L)'
;MKTIQAPTEYVKLILNIHNEFYKVAQIFFNNDEHFITAIDKICRNFINNNVLTEATDNARKPAELLARYCDRLLRKGSEIERELDQIMIVFNYIKDKDVFEKFYGKMLGKRLVVEIGFNEDSSAPYYLHQITPLALKIYKDYFEVPFLQHTEQFYCQKAAHFIVHNSMSEY
;
A
#
# COMPACT_ATOMS: atom_id res chain seq x y z
N MET A 1 0.99 14.02 -24.69
CA MET A 1 1.47 13.01 -23.72
C MET A 1 0.37 11.99 -23.50
N LYS A 2 0.65 10.68 -23.58
CA LYS A 2 -0.34 9.65 -23.23
C LYS A 2 -0.53 9.67 -21.71
N THR A 3 -1.76 9.89 -21.24
CA THR A 3 -2.10 9.81 -19.82
C THR A 3 -2.10 8.33 -19.41
N ILE A 4 -1.14 7.93 -18.58
CA ILE A 4 -1.04 6.56 -18.08
C ILE A 4 -2.17 6.32 -17.07
N GLN A 5 -3.20 5.59 -17.49
CA GLN A 5 -4.34 5.24 -16.63
C GLN A 5 -4.34 3.75 -16.23
N ALA A 6 -3.48 2.93 -16.83
CA ALA A 6 -3.41 1.50 -16.54
C ALA A 6 -2.68 1.26 -15.20
N PRO A 7 -3.29 0.51 -14.25
CA PRO A 7 -2.68 0.21 -12.94
C PRO A 7 -1.25 -0.33 -13.02
N THR A 8 -1.01 -1.26 -13.95
CA THR A 8 0.29 -1.90 -14.13
C THR A 8 1.36 -0.94 -14.64
N GLU A 9 1.03 -0.11 -15.62
CA GLU A 9 1.97 0.86 -16.18
C GLU A 9 2.29 1.95 -15.16
N TYR A 10 1.28 2.41 -14.42
CA TYR A 10 1.43 3.42 -13.37
C TYR A 10 2.37 2.96 -12.25
N VAL A 11 2.13 1.77 -11.68
CA VAL A 11 2.97 1.25 -10.58
C VAL A 11 4.39 0.97 -11.06
N LYS A 12 4.56 0.39 -12.25
CA LYS A 12 5.89 0.15 -12.83
C LYS A 12 6.67 1.44 -13.09
N LEU A 13 6.00 2.50 -13.56
CA LEU A 13 6.63 3.80 -13.76
C LEU A 13 7.15 4.37 -12.43
N ILE A 14 6.34 4.33 -11.37
CA ILE A 14 6.75 4.82 -10.05
C ILE A 14 7.95 4.04 -9.53
N LEU A 15 7.92 2.71 -9.62
CA LEU A 15 9.03 1.85 -9.20
C LEU A 15 10.30 2.17 -9.96
N ASN A 16 10.19 2.39 -11.27
CA ASN A 16 11.32 2.76 -12.10
C ASN A 16 11.92 4.10 -11.63
N ILE A 17 11.09 5.11 -11.41
CA ILE A 17 11.53 6.42 -10.93
C ILE A 17 12.24 6.29 -9.57
N HIS A 18 11.64 5.59 -8.62
CA HIS A 18 12.22 5.34 -7.30
C HIS A 18 13.60 4.67 -7.43
N ASN A 19 13.69 3.58 -8.19
CA ASN A 19 14.92 2.81 -8.37
C ASN A 19 16.03 3.64 -9.01
N GLU A 20 15.74 4.43 -10.04
CA GLU A 20 16.74 5.26 -10.70
C GLU A 20 17.29 6.34 -9.75
N PHE A 21 16.43 7.00 -8.96
CA PHE A 21 16.90 7.98 -7.98
C PHE A 21 17.68 7.35 -6.83
N TYR A 22 17.25 6.19 -6.34
CA TYR A 22 17.98 5.47 -5.29
C TYR A 22 19.34 4.95 -5.78
N LYS A 23 19.45 4.51 -7.04
CA LYS A 23 20.75 4.15 -7.63
C LYS A 23 21.71 5.35 -7.65
N VAL A 24 21.21 6.54 -8.00
CA VAL A 24 22.03 7.77 -7.96
C VAL A 24 22.48 8.07 -6.54
N ALA A 25 21.58 7.98 -5.55
CA ALA A 25 21.92 8.15 -4.14
C ALA A 25 23.02 7.18 -3.68
N GLN A 26 22.90 5.92 -4.08
CA GLN A 26 23.85 4.88 -3.71
C GLN A 26 25.22 5.10 -4.35
N ILE A 27 25.27 5.35 -5.66
CA ILE A 27 26.52 5.42 -6.42
C ILE A 27 27.29 6.71 -6.12
N PHE A 28 26.60 7.85 -6.09
CA PHE A 28 27.25 9.16 -6.03
C PHE A 28 27.25 9.79 -4.64
N PHE A 29 26.32 9.38 -3.78
CA PHE A 29 26.13 9.98 -2.46
C PHE A 29 26.27 8.97 -1.32
N ASN A 30 26.69 7.72 -1.60
CA ASN A 30 26.89 6.66 -0.62
C ASN A 30 25.70 6.49 0.34
N ASN A 31 24.48 6.57 -0.19
CA ASN A 31 23.22 6.54 0.58
C ASN A 31 23.14 7.63 1.67
N ASP A 32 23.63 8.84 1.39
CA ASP A 32 23.48 9.98 2.29
C ASP A 32 22.02 10.17 2.73
N GLU A 33 21.80 10.24 4.04
CA GLU A 33 20.47 10.25 4.65
C GLU A 33 19.63 11.46 4.23
N HIS A 34 20.27 12.62 4.03
CA HIS A 34 19.56 13.83 3.57
C HIS A 34 19.12 13.68 2.12
N PHE A 35 19.97 13.09 1.28
CA PHE A 35 19.64 12.81 -0.12
C PHE A 35 18.51 11.79 -0.23
N ILE A 36 18.55 10.72 0.56
CA ILE A 36 17.48 9.73 0.65
C ILE A 36 16.16 10.41 1.09
N THR A 37 16.21 11.22 2.15
CA THR A 37 15.03 11.96 2.63
C THR A 37 14.46 12.89 1.56
N ALA A 38 15.31 13.54 0.77
CA ALA A 38 14.91 14.40 -0.33
C ALA A 38 14.22 13.61 -1.45
N ILE A 39 14.78 12.46 -1.87
CA ILE A 39 14.15 11.55 -2.85
C ILE A 39 12.77 11.14 -2.37
N ASP A 40 12.68 10.72 -1.11
CA ASP A 40 11.44 10.27 -0.49
C ASP A 40 10.36 11.36 -0.52
N LYS A 41 10.74 12.61 -0.22
CA LYS A 41 9.83 13.76 -0.30
C LYS A 41 9.37 14.03 -1.73
N ILE A 42 10.28 13.92 -2.71
CA ILE A 42 9.97 14.10 -4.13
C ILE A 42 9.02 12.99 -4.62
N CYS A 43 9.30 11.72 -4.31
CA CYS A 43 8.45 10.59 -4.65
C CYS A 43 7.05 10.74 -4.05
N ARG A 44 6.95 11.08 -2.76
CA ARG A 44 5.64 11.35 -2.11
C ARG A 44 4.88 12.46 -2.82
N ASN A 45 5.53 13.58 -3.13
CA ASN A 45 4.84 14.67 -3.82
C ASN A 45 4.40 14.25 -5.24
N PHE A 46 5.30 13.67 -6.03
CA PHE A 46 5.03 13.27 -7.40
C PHE A 46 3.92 12.21 -7.49
N ILE A 47 3.90 11.23 -6.61
CA ILE A 47 2.91 10.14 -6.67
C ILE A 47 1.50 10.65 -6.35
N ASN A 48 1.38 11.54 -5.36
CA ASN A 48 0.08 12.06 -4.93
C ASN A 48 -0.38 13.29 -5.73
N ASN A 49 0.55 14.03 -6.34
CA ASN A 49 0.29 15.22 -7.15
C ASN A 49 1.01 15.08 -8.51
N ASN A 50 0.29 14.63 -9.53
CA ASN A 50 0.81 14.51 -10.88
C ASN A 50 -0.30 14.72 -11.92
N VAL A 51 0.10 14.68 -13.19
CA VAL A 51 -0.79 14.83 -14.35
C VAL A 51 -2.01 13.92 -14.30
N LEU A 52 -1.92 12.72 -13.71
CA LEU A 52 -3.09 11.84 -13.56
C LEU A 52 -4.11 12.41 -12.56
N THR A 53 -3.64 12.86 -11.39
CA THR A 53 -4.53 13.39 -10.36
C THR A 53 -5.14 14.72 -10.77
N GLU A 54 -4.39 15.54 -11.52
CA GLU A 54 -4.88 16.77 -12.15
C GLU A 54 -5.90 16.49 -13.26
N ALA A 55 -5.58 15.60 -14.21
CA ALA A 55 -6.44 15.33 -15.36
C ALA A 55 -7.76 14.63 -15.00
N THR A 56 -7.82 13.99 -13.83
CA THR A 56 -9.02 13.27 -13.36
C THR A 56 -9.76 13.98 -12.23
N ASP A 57 -9.26 15.14 -11.79
CA ASP A 57 -9.70 15.85 -10.59
C ASP A 57 -9.91 14.92 -9.38
N ASN A 58 -8.98 13.96 -9.22
CA ASN A 58 -9.11 12.88 -8.26
C ASN A 58 -7.76 12.55 -7.63
N ALA A 59 -7.48 13.23 -6.52
CA ALA A 59 -6.29 13.00 -5.70
C ALA A 59 -6.18 11.56 -5.16
N ARG A 60 -7.29 10.80 -5.10
CA ARG A 60 -7.33 9.43 -4.58
C ARG A 60 -6.97 8.37 -5.64
N LYS A 61 -6.77 8.78 -6.89
CA LYS A 61 -6.49 7.86 -8.00
C LYS A 61 -5.25 6.97 -7.79
N PRO A 62 -4.13 7.46 -7.22
CA PRO A 62 -2.94 6.65 -6.94
C PRO A 62 -3.26 5.44 -6.04
N ALA A 63 -4.02 5.67 -4.97
CA ALA A 63 -4.43 4.62 -4.03
C ALA A 63 -5.31 3.57 -4.71
N GLU A 64 -6.28 4.00 -5.54
CA GLU A 64 -7.13 3.10 -6.33
C GLU A 64 -6.31 2.26 -7.32
N LEU A 65 -5.38 2.88 -8.06
CA LEU A 65 -4.55 2.20 -9.05
C LEU A 65 -3.63 1.16 -8.39
N LEU A 66 -3.03 1.49 -7.24
CA LEU A 66 -2.20 0.55 -6.50
C LEU A 66 -3.04 -0.65 -6.02
N ALA A 67 -4.24 -0.42 -5.44
CA ALA A 67 -5.12 -1.50 -5.00
C ALA A 67 -5.54 -2.42 -6.16
N ARG A 68 -5.85 -1.84 -7.33
CA ARG A 68 -6.15 -2.60 -8.56
C ARG A 68 -4.96 -3.39 -9.06
N TYR A 69 -3.74 -2.87 -8.93
CA TYR A 69 -2.54 -3.57 -9.31
C TYR A 69 -2.29 -4.78 -8.39
N CYS A 70 -2.43 -4.61 -7.08
CA CYS A 70 -2.39 -5.72 -6.11
C CYS A 70 -3.41 -6.82 -6.45
N ASP A 71 -4.67 -6.47 -6.71
CA ASP A 71 -5.70 -7.46 -7.05
C ASP A 71 -5.32 -8.25 -8.32
N ARG A 72 -4.77 -7.58 -9.34
CA ARG A 72 -4.30 -8.24 -10.56
C ARG A 72 -3.14 -9.18 -10.32
N LEU A 73 -2.20 -8.83 -9.45
CA LEU A 73 -1.07 -9.69 -9.09
C LEU A 73 -1.55 -10.93 -8.34
N LEU A 74 -2.46 -10.75 -7.37
CA LEU A 74 -2.99 -11.86 -6.58
C LEU A 74 -3.74 -12.90 -7.42
N ARG A 75 -4.33 -12.50 -8.54
CA ARG A 75 -4.95 -13.42 -9.52
C ARG A 75 -3.96 -14.24 -10.34
N LYS A 76 -2.70 -13.79 -10.46
CA LYS A 76 -1.68 -14.51 -11.26
C LYS A 76 -1.14 -15.76 -10.56
N GLY A 77 -1.34 -15.90 -9.25
CA GLY A 77 -0.89 -17.06 -8.50
C GLY A 77 0.58 -16.97 -8.08
N SER A 78 1.31 -18.10 -8.15
CA SER A 78 2.62 -18.32 -7.53
C SER A 78 3.71 -17.32 -7.94
N GLU A 79 4.65 -17.08 -7.02
CA GLU A 79 5.86 -16.23 -7.15
C GLU A 79 5.66 -14.69 -7.12
N ILE A 80 4.65 -14.19 -6.41
CA ILE A 80 4.40 -12.74 -6.30
C ILE A 80 5.09 -12.03 -5.12
N GLU A 81 5.89 -12.73 -4.29
CA GLU A 81 6.49 -12.14 -3.08
C GLU A 81 7.35 -10.91 -3.41
N ARG A 82 8.17 -10.97 -4.46
CA ARG A 82 9.03 -9.84 -4.86
C ARG A 82 8.21 -8.65 -5.36
N GLU A 83 7.12 -8.91 -6.08
CA GLU A 83 6.20 -7.88 -6.54
C GLU A 83 5.45 -7.23 -5.38
N LEU A 84 5.18 -7.98 -4.30
CA LEU A 84 4.57 -7.45 -3.08
C LEU A 84 5.52 -6.53 -2.33
N ASP A 85 6.80 -6.87 -2.23
CA ASP A 85 7.81 -5.98 -1.66
C ASP A 85 7.89 -4.65 -2.43
N GLN A 86 7.82 -4.73 -3.77
CA GLN A 86 7.77 -3.55 -4.63
C GLN A 86 6.49 -2.73 -4.42
N ILE A 87 5.34 -3.39 -4.28
CA ILE A 87 4.09 -2.69 -3.93
C ILE A 87 4.26 -1.91 -2.63
N MET A 88 4.94 -2.47 -1.63
CA MET A 88 5.13 -1.81 -0.34
C MET A 88 5.96 -0.53 -0.46
N ILE A 89 6.93 -0.47 -1.37
CA ILE A 89 7.66 0.77 -1.68
C ILE A 89 6.67 1.84 -2.14
N VAL A 90 5.79 1.52 -3.10
CA VAL A 90 4.82 2.48 -3.63
C VAL A 90 3.78 2.86 -2.57
N PHE A 91 3.32 1.88 -1.79
CA PHE A 91 2.36 2.10 -0.69
C PHE A 91 2.88 3.10 0.35
N ASN A 92 4.18 3.05 0.67
CA ASN A 92 4.81 4.01 1.59
C ASN A 92 4.79 5.46 1.08
N TYR A 93 4.55 5.65 -0.22
CA TYR A 93 4.38 6.96 -0.82
C TYR A 93 2.93 7.39 -0.99
N ILE A 94 1.94 6.51 -0.82
CA ILE A 94 0.52 6.85 -0.91
C ILE A 94 0.08 7.66 0.31
N LYS A 95 -0.59 8.79 0.05
CA LYS A 95 -1.17 9.65 1.10
C LYS A 95 -2.46 9.05 1.67
N ASP A 96 -3.41 8.68 0.80
CA ASP A 96 -4.73 8.19 1.20
C ASP A 96 -4.73 6.66 1.39
N LYS A 97 -4.07 6.19 2.45
CA LYS A 97 -3.92 4.75 2.76
C LYS A 97 -5.25 4.06 3.09
N ASP A 98 -6.17 4.78 3.72
CA ASP A 98 -7.54 4.34 4.01
C ASP A 98 -8.32 4.05 2.72
N VAL A 99 -8.11 4.86 1.68
CA VAL A 99 -8.74 4.65 0.38
C VAL A 99 -8.18 3.39 -0.28
N PHE A 100 -6.86 3.19 -0.23
CA PHE A 100 -6.25 1.94 -0.70
C PHE A 100 -6.89 0.74 0.01
N GLU A 101 -6.94 0.77 1.34
CA GLU A 101 -7.48 -0.33 2.17
C GLU A 101 -8.93 -0.64 1.80
N LYS A 102 -9.77 0.38 1.63
CA LYS A 102 -11.17 0.22 1.20
C LYS A 102 -11.28 -0.47 -0.17
N PHE A 103 -10.48 -0.06 -1.15
CA PHE A 103 -10.49 -0.69 -2.48
C PHE A 103 -9.94 -2.11 -2.43
N TYR A 104 -8.82 -2.32 -1.74
CA TYR A 104 -8.18 -3.62 -1.58
C TYR A 104 -9.11 -4.61 -0.86
N GLY A 105 -9.65 -4.24 0.30
CA GLY A 105 -10.58 -5.05 1.10
C GLY A 105 -11.85 -5.40 0.32
N LYS A 106 -12.40 -4.47 -0.47
CA LYS A 106 -13.55 -4.76 -1.34
C LYS A 106 -13.22 -5.80 -2.42
N MET A 107 -12.05 -5.71 -3.05
CA MET A 107 -11.64 -6.66 -4.09
C MET A 107 -11.27 -8.02 -3.49
N LEU A 108 -10.58 -8.02 -2.35
CA LEU A 108 -10.29 -9.21 -1.56
C LEU A 108 -11.59 -9.92 -1.16
N GLY A 109 -12.56 -9.20 -0.58
CA GLY A 109 -13.86 -9.77 -0.20
C GLY A 109 -14.60 -10.39 -1.38
N LYS A 110 -14.63 -9.71 -2.53
CA LYS A 110 -15.20 -10.28 -3.76
C LYS A 110 -14.46 -11.54 -4.20
N ARG A 111 -13.14 -11.55 -4.13
CA ARG A 111 -12.32 -12.70 -4.48
C ARG A 111 -12.61 -13.88 -3.57
N LEU A 112 -12.61 -13.66 -2.25
CA LEU A 112 -12.95 -14.68 -1.26
C LEU A 112 -14.36 -15.25 -1.52
N VAL A 113 -15.38 -14.40 -1.74
CA VAL A 113 -16.74 -14.88 -1.99
C VAL A 113 -16.85 -15.67 -3.30
N VAL A 114 -16.23 -15.20 -4.39
CA VAL A 114 -16.32 -15.87 -5.71
C VAL A 114 -15.49 -17.15 -5.75
N GLU A 115 -14.31 -17.15 -5.13
CA GLU A 115 -13.36 -18.28 -5.18
C GLU A 115 -13.62 -19.33 -4.09
N ILE A 116 -14.24 -18.96 -2.95
CA ILE A 116 -14.57 -19.86 -1.84
C ILE A 116 -16.07 -20.24 -1.84
N GLY A 117 -16.96 -19.33 -2.26
CA GLY A 117 -18.38 -19.38 -1.92
C GLY A 117 -19.37 -19.76 -3.01
N PHE A 118 -18.93 -20.18 -4.21
CA PHE A 118 -19.83 -20.64 -5.28
C PHE A 118 -19.44 -21.99 -5.87
N ASN A 119 -18.82 -22.84 -5.08
CA ASN A 119 -18.49 -24.21 -5.45
C ASN A 119 -18.91 -25.16 -4.32
N GLU A 120 -20.21 -25.23 -4.00
CA GLU A 120 -20.71 -26.36 -3.19
C GLU A 120 -20.49 -27.72 -3.90
N ASP A 121 -20.13 -27.71 -5.20
CA ASP A 121 -19.81 -28.90 -6.00
C ASP A 121 -18.49 -28.84 -6.78
N SER A 122 -17.60 -27.85 -6.56
CA SER A 122 -16.39 -27.74 -7.37
C SER A 122 -15.11 -27.85 -6.56
N SER A 123 -14.32 -28.86 -6.92
CA SER A 123 -12.88 -28.95 -6.79
C SER A 123 -12.23 -27.62 -7.19
N ALA A 124 -12.17 -26.67 -6.26
CA ALA A 124 -11.44 -25.43 -6.44
C ALA A 124 -10.01 -25.81 -6.88
N PRO A 125 -9.54 -25.39 -8.06
CA PRO A 125 -8.23 -25.77 -8.55
C PRO A 125 -7.19 -25.47 -7.47
N TYR A 126 -6.32 -26.44 -7.19
CA TYR A 126 -5.30 -26.43 -6.12
C TYR A 126 -4.61 -25.06 -5.89
N TYR A 127 -4.43 -24.27 -6.94
CA TYR A 127 -3.93 -22.90 -6.93
C TYR A 127 -4.74 -21.91 -6.04
N LEU A 128 -6.07 -22.03 -5.98
CA LEU A 128 -6.92 -21.17 -5.14
C LEU A 128 -6.69 -21.36 -3.63
N HIS A 129 -6.30 -22.59 -3.23
CA HIS A 129 -5.98 -22.91 -1.84
C HIS A 129 -4.67 -22.24 -1.38
N GLN A 130 -3.79 -21.82 -2.30
CA GLN A 130 -2.56 -21.09 -1.98
C GLN A 130 -2.74 -19.57 -2.05
N ILE A 131 -3.57 -19.08 -2.96
CA ILE A 131 -3.83 -17.64 -3.16
C ILE A 131 -4.54 -17.03 -1.96
N THR A 132 -5.49 -17.75 -1.36
CA THR A 132 -6.28 -17.24 -0.22
C THR A 132 -5.44 -17.00 1.04
N PRO A 133 -4.62 -17.96 1.51
CA PRO A 133 -3.70 -17.72 2.61
C PRO A 133 -2.73 -16.57 2.34
N LEU A 134 -2.22 -16.44 1.10
CA LEU A 134 -1.29 -15.38 0.74
C LEU A 134 -1.96 -14.00 0.78
N ALA A 135 -3.16 -13.87 0.22
CA ALA A 135 -3.92 -12.64 0.25
C ALA A 135 -4.29 -12.19 1.67
N LEU A 136 -4.64 -13.15 2.53
CA LEU A 136 -4.92 -12.90 3.94
C LEU A 136 -3.64 -12.55 4.71
N LYS A 137 -2.53 -13.23 4.42
CA LYS A 137 -1.21 -12.91 4.99
C LYS A 137 -0.80 -11.49 4.64
N ILE A 138 -0.95 -11.06 3.39
CA ILE A 138 -0.68 -9.68 2.97
C ILE A 138 -1.50 -8.67 3.77
N TYR A 139 -2.81 -8.93 3.90
CA TYR A 139 -3.68 -8.06 4.68
C TYR A 139 -3.19 -7.95 6.14
N LYS A 140 -2.86 -9.09 6.76
CA LYS A 140 -2.40 -9.14 8.14
C LYS A 140 -1.07 -8.42 8.34
N ASP A 141 -0.06 -8.82 7.57
CA ASP A 141 1.33 -8.40 7.76
C ASP A 141 1.53 -6.92 7.44
N TYR A 142 0.85 -6.41 6.41
CA TYR A 142 1.10 -5.06 5.89
C TYR A 142 0.02 -4.04 6.21
N PHE A 143 -1.18 -4.47 6.61
CA PHE A 143 -2.30 -3.57 6.91
C PHE A 143 -2.77 -3.71 8.35
N GLU A 144 -3.21 -4.89 8.75
CA GLU A 144 -3.80 -5.12 10.09
C GLU A 144 -2.80 -4.87 11.21
N VAL A 145 -1.62 -5.51 11.16
CA VAL A 145 -0.61 -5.40 12.23
C VAL A 145 -0.08 -3.96 12.36
N PRO A 146 0.37 -3.28 11.29
CA PRO A 146 0.81 -1.89 11.41
C PRO A 146 -0.31 -0.94 11.85
N PHE A 147 -1.55 -1.16 11.43
CA PHE A 147 -2.70 -0.36 11.87
C PHE A 147 -2.93 -0.51 13.38
N LEU A 148 -2.95 -1.74 13.89
CA LEU A 148 -3.14 -2.01 15.32
C LEU A 148 -2.01 -1.39 16.14
N GLN A 149 -0.76 -1.52 15.70
CA GLN A 149 0.40 -0.92 16.37
C GLN A 149 0.34 0.61 16.41
N HIS A 150 0.03 1.27 15.29
CA HIS A 150 -0.10 2.72 15.29
C HIS A 150 -1.28 3.21 16.13
N THR A 151 -2.40 2.48 16.11
CA THR A 151 -3.59 2.79 16.91
C THR A 151 -3.29 2.66 18.39
N GLU A 152 -2.61 1.58 18.78
CA GLU A 152 -2.12 1.35 20.14
C GLU A 152 -1.21 2.50 20.59
N GLN A 153 -0.18 2.83 19.81
CA GLN A 153 0.75 3.92 20.13
C GLN A 153 0.02 5.27 20.29
N PHE A 154 -0.92 5.57 19.40
CA PHE A 154 -1.71 6.80 19.47
C PHE A 154 -2.54 6.90 20.75
N TYR A 155 -3.23 5.82 21.13
CA TYR A 155 -4.02 5.81 22.36
C TYR A 155 -3.15 5.81 23.62
N CYS A 156 -2.01 5.11 23.60
CA CYS A 156 -1.01 5.17 24.68
C CYS A 156 -0.49 6.60 24.89
N GLN A 157 -0.14 7.31 23.81
CA GLN A 157 0.30 8.71 23.88
C GLN A 157 -0.81 9.63 24.38
N LYS A 158 -2.04 9.48 23.88
CA LYS A 158 -3.19 10.26 24.35
C LYS A 158 -3.50 10.00 25.81
N ALA A 159 -3.45 8.75 26.26
CA ALA A 159 -3.67 8.38 27.65
C ALA A 159 -2.59 8.98 28.56
N ALA A 160 -1.31 8.89 28.17
CA ALA A 160 -0.21 9.52 28.89
C ALA A 160 -0.40 11.04 28.99
N HIS A 161 -0.77 11.71 27.89
CA HIS A 161 -1.06 13.13 27.88
C HIS A 161 -2.25 13.49 28.77
N PHE A 162 -3.33 12.70 28.74
CA PHE A 162 -4.52 12.91 29.56
C PHE A 162 -4.21 12.77 31.05
N ILE A 163 -3.47 11.72 31.43
CA ILE A 163 -3.03 11.51 32.81
C ILE A 163 -2.19 12.71 33.27
N VAL A 164 -1.21 13.17 32.49
CA VAL A 164 -0.37 14.32 32.86
C VAL A 164 -1.18 15.61 33.03
N HIS A 165 -2.16 15.87 32.16
CA HIS A 165 -2.91 17.13 32.18
C HIS A 165 -4.14 17.13 33.12
N ASN A 166 -4.64 15.97 33.52
CA ASN A 166 -5.82 15.85 34.38
C ASN A 166 -5.51 15.25 35.77
N SER A 167 -4.22 15.01 36.10
CA SER A 167 -3.82 14.54 37.44
C SER A 167 -3.70 15.65 38.49
N MET A 168 -3.91 16.93 38.13
CA MET A 168 -4.13 18.00 39.10
C MET A 168 -5.61 18.11 39.45
N SER A 169 -6.12 17.17 40.24
CA SER A 169 -7.26 17.42 41.12
C SER A 169 -6.69 17.55 42.52
N GLU A 170 -6.35 18.78 42.93
CA GLU A 170 -6.11 19.10 44.33
C GLU A 170 -7.38 18.77 45.12
N TYR A 171 -7.29 17.76 45.98
CA TYR A 171 -8.19 17.54 47.10
C TYR A 171 -7.40 17.73 48.39
#